data_AF-A0A061FSD7-F1
#
_entry.id   AF-A0A061FSD7-F1
#
_cell.length_a   1.000
_cell.length_b   1.000
_cell.length_c   1.000
_cell.angle_alpha   90.00
_cell.angle_beta   90.00
_cell.angle_gamma   90.00
#
_symmetry.space_group_name_H-M   'P 1'
#
loop_
_entity.id
_entity.type
_entity.pdbx_description
1 polymer ?
#
loop_
_entity_poly.entity_id
_entity_poly.type
_entity_poly.pdbx_seq_one_letter_code
_entity_poly.pdbx_strand_id
1 'polypeptide(L)'
;MARIIGYRAPDVIETRKGTQKSDVYSFGVLLLEEWTAEVVDEELLRFQHFQEEMVQMLQIAAACVAKTPEMRPKMDEIVRMIEDIRQPESKNRTSSEAESNIQMP
;
A
#
# COMPACT_ATOMS: atom_id res chain seq x y z
N MET A 1 17.21 -13.82 10.51
CA MET A 1 18.29 -13.65 9.51
C MET A 1 17.78 -12.69 8.43
N ALA A 2 17.94 -11.37 8.62
CA ALA A 2 17.55 -10.41 7.59
C ALA A 2 18.46 -10.61 6.37
N ARG A 3 17.88 -10.97 5.22
CA ARG A 3 18.61 -11.17 3.98
C ARG A 3 18.90 -9.79 3.39
N ILE A 4 19.89 -9.10 3.95
CA ILE A 4 20.32 -7.75 3.52
C ILE A 4 20.64 -7.68 2.00
N ILE A 5 20.91 -8.82 1.36
CA ILE A 5 21.15 -8.94 -0.08
C ILE A 5 19.85 -8.78 -0.92
N GLY A 6 18.66 -8.93 -0.33
CA GLY A 6 17.35 -8.91 -1.02
C GLY A 6 16.70 -7.52 -1.18
N TYR A 7 17.05 -6.53 -0.35
CA TYR A 7 16.44 -5.19 -0.43
C TYR A 7 16.90 -4.37 -1.63
N ARG A 8 18.02 -4.73 -2.26
CA ARG A 8 18.53 -3.97 -3.40
C ARG A 8 17.71 -4.26 -4.65
N ALA A 9 17.23 -3.20 -5.28
CA ALA A 9 16.49 -3.29 -6.53
C ALA A 9 17.35 -3.87 -7.67
N PRO A 10 16.78 -4.72 -8.55
CA PRO A 10 17.53 -5.40 -9.61
C PRO A 10 18.21 -4.43 -10.59
N ASP A 11 17.58 -3.28 -10.87
CA ASP A 11 18.12 -2.20 -11.70
C ASP A 11 19.35 -1.52 -11.09
N VAL A 12 19.48 -1.52 -9.75
CA VAL A 12 20.67 -0.99 -9.06
C VAL A 12 21.83 -1.97 -9.12
N ILE A 13 21.55 -3.27 -9.17
CA ILE A 13 22.59 -4.30 -9.35
C ILE A 13 23.27 -4.10 -10.71
N GLU A 14 22.49 -3.76 -11.74
CA GLU A 14 22.98 -3.53 -13.10
C GLU A 14 23.66 -2.16 -13.26
N THR A 15 23.03 -1.08 -12.78
CA THR A 15 23.50 0.29 -13.06
C THR A 15 24.42 0.88 -12.01
N ARG A 16 24.48 0.28 -10.80
CA ARG A 16 25.14 0.81 -9.59
C ARG A 16 24.73 2.23 -9.18
N LYS A 17 23.59 2.73 -9.67
CA LYS A 17 23.03 4.05 -9.31
C LYS A 17 21.74 3.86 -8.52
N GLY A 18 21.69 4.42 -7.32
CA GLY A 18 20.45 4.51 -6.55
C GLY A 18 19.50 5.53 -7.18
N THR A 19 18.20 5.23 -7.14
CA THR A 19 17.13 6.11 -7.62
C THR A 19 15.96 6.09 -6.64
N GLN A 20 15.03 7.04 -6.75
CA GLN A 20 13.80 6.97 -5.95
C GLN A 20 13.03 5.67 -6.20
N LYS A 21 13.09 5.10 -7.41
CA LYS A 21 12.45 3.81 -7.72
C LYS A 21 13.16 2.64 -7.05
N SER A 22 14.46 2.72 -6.77
CA SER A 22 15.15 1.68 -6.01
C SER A 22 14.83 1.73 -4.53
N ASP A 23 14.59 2.93 -4.00
CA ASP A 23 14.14 3.12 -2.61
C ASP A 23 12.74 2.53 -2.43
N VAL A 24 11.84 2.76 -3.40
CA VAL A 24 10.49 2.13 -3.45
C VAL A 24 10.58 0.61 -3.42
N TYR A 25 11.49 0.00 -4.21
CA TYR A 25 11.68 -1.44 -4.18
C TYR A 25 12.14 -1.92 -2.81
N SER A 26 13.14 -1.25 -2.23
CA SER A 26 13.69 -1.59 -0.91
C SER A 26 12.61 -1.52 0.17
N PHE A 27 11.76 -0.49 0.12
CA PHE A 27 10.59 -0.35 0.96
C PHE A 27 9.59 -1.50 0.80
N GLY A 28 9.26 -1.88 -0.45
CA GLY A 28 8.39 -3.03 -0.72
C GLY A 28 8.93 -4.34 -0.15
N VAL A 29 10.25 -4.59 -0.25
CA VAL A 29 10.88 -5.77 0.36
C VAL A 29 10.84 -5.71 1.89
N LEU A 30 11.06 -4.54 2.50
CA LEU A 30 10.92 -4.36 3.96
C LEU A 30 9.49 -4.68 4.44
N LEU A 31 8.48 -4.20 3.71
CA LEU A 31 7.09 -4.55 4.01
C LEU A 31 6.87 -6.06 3.86
N LEU A 32 7.26 -6.67 2.73
CA LEU A 32 7.04 -8.11 2.55
C LEU A 32 7.76 -8.96 3.60
N GLU A 33 8.97 -8.58 4.01
CA GLU A 33 9.71 -9.31 5.05
C GLU A 33 9.05 -9.16 6.42
N GLU A 34 8.65 -7.96 6.86
CA GLU A 34 7.96 -7.78 8.13
C GLU A 34 6.63 -8.56 8.18
N TRP A 35 5.88 -8.57 7.08
CA TRP A 35 4.59 -9.25 6.98
C TRP A 35 4.70 -10.78 6.87
N THR A 36 5.87 -11.31 6.46
CA THR A 36 6.12 -12.75 6.32
C THR A 36 7.03 -13.32 7.41
N ALA A 37 7.65 -12.47 8.24
CA ALA A 37 8.67 -12.88 9.19
C ALA A 37 8.11 -13.73 10.32
N GLU A 38 7.08 -13.29 11.05
CA GLU A 38 6.37 -14.10 12.04
C GLU A 38 4.96 -13.51 12.31
N VAL A 39 3.97 -14.40 12.54
CA VAL A 39 2.70 -14.13 13.25
C VAL A 39 1.71 -13.15 12.59
N VAL A 40 1.01 -13.59 11.53
CA VAL A 40 -0.42 -13.28 11.52
C VAL A 40 -1.07 -14.28 12.47
N ASP A 41 -1.41 -13.83 13.67
CA ASP A 41 -2.10 -14.66 14.65
C ASP A 41 -3.38 -15.20 13.98
N GLU A 42 -3.62 -16.50 14.02
CA GLU A 42 -4.75 -17.13 13.32
C GLU A 42 -6.08 -16.52 13.79
N GLU A 43 -6.12 -15.98 15.00
CA GLU A 43 -7.22 -15.24 15.58
C GLU A 43 -7.45 -13.86 14.94
N LEU A 44 -6.38 -13.18 14.48
CA LEU A 44 -6.47 -11.91 13.75
C LEU A 44 -7.11 -12.10 12.37
N LEU A 45 -6.86 -13.25 11.72
CA LEU A 45 -7.49 -13.63 10.46
C LEU A 45 -9.00 -13.86 10.61
N ARG A 46 -9.54 -14.09 11.81
CA ARG A 46 -10.98 -14.34 11.98
C ARG A 46 -11.82 -13.05 11.87
N PHE A 47 -11.19 -11.90 11.94
CA PHE A 47 -11.82 -10.59 11.74
C PHE A 47 -11.73 -10.18 10.26
N GLN A 48 -12.86 -10.22 9.55
CA GLN A 48 -12.90 -9.96 8.11
C GLN A 48 -12.36 -8.58 7.69
N HIS A 49 -12.57 -7.55 8.51
CA HIS A 49 -12.09 -6.20 8.20
C HIS A 49 -10.56 -6.10 8.17
N PHE A 50 -9.85 -6.80 9.06
CA PHE A 50 -8.39 -6.78 9.04
C PHE A 50 -7.84 -7.51 7.82
N GLN A 51 -8.48 -8.59 7.35
CA GLN A 51 -8.03 -9.28 6.15
C GLN A 51 -8.00 -8.36 4.92
N GLU A 52 -9.02 -7.52 4.72
CA GLU A 52 -9.09 -6.61 3.58
C GLU A 52 -7.97 -5.54 3.64
N GLU A 53 -7.77 -4.92 4.80
CA GLU A 53 -6.71 -3.93 5.02
C GLU A 53 -5.32 -4.55 4.80
N MET A 54 -5.12 -5.77 5.29
CA MET A 54 -3.88 -6.53 5.13
C MET A 54 -3.63 -6.91 3.66
N VAL A 55 -4.66 -7.33 2.93
CA VAL A 55 -4.56 -7.63 1.49
C VAL A 55 -4.19 -6.37 0.71
N GLN A 56 -4.78 -5.22 1.03
CA GLN A 56 -4.43 -3.95 0.38
C GLN A 56 -2.98 -3.55 0.64
N MET A 57 -2.49 -3.68 1.89
CA MET A 57 -1.09 -3.42 2.19
C MET A 57 -0.15 -4.36 1.42
N LEU A 58 -0.51 -5.64 1.31
CA LEU A 58 0.25 -6.61 0.53
C LEU A 58 0.29 -6.27 -0.96
N GLN A 59 -0.82 -5.78 -1.52
CA GLN A 59 -0.90 -5.33 -2.92
C GLN A 59 0.01 -4.12 -3.16
N ILE A 60 0.03 -3.15 -2.24
CA ILE A 60 0.96 -2.01 -2.31
C ILE A 60 2.41 -2.51 -2.31
N ALA A 61 2.76 -3.41 -1.38
CA ALA A 61 4.10 -3.97 -1.29
C ALA A 61 4.50 -4.73 -2.57
N ALA A 62 3.58 -5.51 -3.15
CA ALA A 62 3.79 -6.22 -4.41
C ALA A 62 4.04 -5.27 -5.59
N ALA A 63 3.32 -4.15 -5.66
CA ALA A 63 3.53 -3.12 -6.69
C ALA A 63 4.91 -2.43 -6.54
N CYS A 64 5.34 -2.18 -5.29
CA CYS A 64 6.65 -1.58 -5.00
C CYS A 64 7.84 -2.44 -5.50
N VAL A 65 7.71 -3.76 -5.51
CA VAL A 65 8.78 -4.69 -5.92
C VAL A 65 8.74 -5.08 -7.41
N ALA A 66 8.05 -4.29 -8.26
CA ALA A 66 8.03 -4.53 -9.69
C ALA A 66 9.44 -4.59 -10.30
N LYS A 67 9.68 -5.57 -11.18
CA LYS A 67 10.98 -5.75 -11.85
C LYS A 67 11.38 -4.52 -12.66
N THR A 68 10.42 -3.96 -13.39
CA THR A 68 10.58 -2.73 -14.18
C THR A 68 10.43 -1.51 -13.28
N PRO A 69 11.46 -0.65 -13.12
CA PRO A 69 11.43 0.51 -12.22
C PRO A 69 10.30 1.50 -12.50
N GLU A 70 9.92 1.65 -13.77
CA GLU A 70 8.88 2.57 -14.23
C GLU A 70 7.50 2.16 -13.70
N MET A 71 7.27 0.85 -13.55
CA MET A 71 6.00 0.29 -13.05
C MET A 71 5.84 0.40 -11.53
N ARG A 72 6.91 0.70 -10.79
CA ARG A 72 6.82 0.95 -9.35
C ARG A 72 6.08 2.26 -9.12
N PRO A 73 5.13 2.35 -8.17
CA PRO A 73 4.45 3.60 -7.86
C PRO A 73 5.44 4.64 -7.34
N LYS A 74 5.04 5.91 -7.35
CA LYS A 74 5.81 6.95 -6.66
C LYS A 74 5.57 6.89 -5.15
N MET A 75 6.52 7.39 -4.35
CA MET A 75 6.36 7.41 -2.89
C MET A 75 5.13 8.20 -2.43
N ASP A 76 4.75 9.28 -3.11
CA ASP A 76 3.53 10.04 -2.77
C ASP A 76 2.24 9.28 -3.10
N GLU A 77 2.23 8.47 -4.16
CA GLU A 77 1.12 7.54 -4.45
C GLU A 77 1.04 6.44 -3.40
N ILE A 78 2.18 5.88 -2.97
CA ILE A 78 2.25 4.87 -1.90
C ILE A 78 1.64 5.41 -0.61
N VAL A 79 2.01 6.62 -0.21
CA VAL A 79 1.47 7.26 0.99
C VAL A 79 -0.05 7.40 0.91
N ARG A 80 -0.59 7.86 -0.23
CA ARG A 80 -2.04 7.96 -0.44
C ARG A 80 -2.73 6.60 -0.34
N MET A 81 -2.18 5.59 -1.02
CA MET A 81 -2.72 4.23 -0.97
C MET A 81 -2.75 3.68 0.46
N ILE A 82 -1.71 3.93 1.27
CA ILE A 82 -1.67 3.51 2.68
C ILE A 82 -2.69 4.28 3.54
N GLU A 83 -2.88 5.58 3.29
CA GLU A 83 -3.88 6.38 4.00
C GLU A 83 -5.32 5.93 3.69
N ASP A 84 -5.58 5.47 2.46
CA ASP A 84 -6.89 4.98 2.02
C ASP A 84 -7.26 3.63 2.67
N ILE A 85 -6.28 2.78 3.00
CA ILE A 85 -6.53 1.51 3.73
C ILE A 85 -7.28 1.76 5.05
N ARG A 86 -6.97 2.87 5.74
CA ARG A 86 -7.52 3.16 7.07
C ARG A 86 -8.95 3.71 7.08
N GLN A 87 -9.57 3.95 5.91
CA GLN A 87 -10.89 4.57 5.81
C GLN A 87 -11.87 3.71 5.00
N PRO A 88 -12.44 2.62 5.55
CA PRO A 88 -13.33 1.77 4.76
C PRO A 88 -14.65 2.45 4.37
N GLU A 89 -15.31 3.28 5.21
CA GLU A 89 -16.61 3.89 4.85
C GLU A 89 -16.93 5.20 5.59
N SER A 90 -16.61 6.37 5.00
CA SER A 90 -17.22 7.64 5.49
C SER A 90 -17.43 8.74 4.44
N LYS A 91 -17.04 8.55 3.17
CA LYS A 91 -17.18 9.60 2.14
C LYS A 91 -18.30 9.39 1.11
N ASN A 92 -19.22 8.44 1.32
CA ASN A 92 -20.34 8.20 0.39
C ASN A 92 -21.74 8.58 0.91
N ARG A 93 -21.86 9.50 1.88
CA ARG A 93 -23.18 9.96 2.37
C ARG A 93 -23.50 11.46 2.24
N THR A 94 -22.68 12.29 1.60
CA THR A 94 -23.07 13.71 1.41
C THR A 94 -22.66 14.24 0.04
N SER A 95 -23.33 13.77 -1.02
CA SER A 95 -23.49 14.59 -2.22
C SER A 95 -24.72 14.18 -3.05
N SER A 96 -25.88 14.19 -2.42
CA SER A 96 -27.15 14.26 -3.13
C SER A 96 -28.25 14.61 -2.13
N GLU A 97 -28.43 15.91 -1.86
CA GLU A 97 -29.69 16.55 -1.49
C GLU A 97 -29.41 18.00 -1.08
N ALA A 98 -29.33 18.89 -2.07
CA ALA A 98 -29.59 20.31 -1.87
C ALA A 98 -30.14 20.94 -3.15
N GLU A 99 -31.06 20.26 -3.84
CA GLU A 99 -31.93 20.88 -4.83
C GLU A 99 -33.34 20.29 -4.74
N SER A 100 -34.15 20.80 -3.82
CA SER A 100 -35.56 21.07 -4.12
C SER A 100 -36.07 22.23 -3.25
N ASN A 101 -36.44 23.32 -3.93
CA ASN A 101 -37.27 24.40 -3.41
C ASN A 101 -38.63 23.87 -2.92
N ILE A 102 -39.26 24.54 -1.95
CA ILE A 102 -40.63 25.13 -2.02
C ILE A 102 -41.01 25.79 -0.67
N GLN A 103 -41.18 27.12 -0.72
CA GLN A 103 -42.24 27.98 -0.16
C GLN A 103 -42.97 27.64 1.18
N MET A 104 -42.85 28.60 2.13
CA MET A 104 -43.80 29.20 3.11
C MET A 104 -44.94 28.38 3.77
N PRO A 105 -45.31 28.76 5.02
CA PRO A 105 -46.37 29.78 5.20
C PRO A 105 -45.87 31.12 5.76
#